data_AF-A0A811YNZ0-F1
#
_entry.id   AF-A0A811YNZ0-F1
#
_cell.length_a   1.000
_cell.length_b   1.000
_cell.length_c   1.000
_cell.angle_alpha   90.00
_cell.angle_beta   90.00
_cell.angle_gamma   90.00
#
_symmetry.space_group_name_H-M   'P 1'
#
loop_
_entity.id
_entity.type
_entity.pdbx_description
1 polymer ?
#
loop_
_entity_poly.entity_id
_entity_poly.type
_entity_poly.pdbx_seq_one_letter_code
_entity_poly.pdbx_strand_id
1 'polypeptide(L)'
;MTSSGAVRRSPRHPRASRDVTQQSGSARTCAPLPALGPPGPLSLDMGRARRTGAHRARSLARQMKAKRRRPDLDEIHRELRPQVPARSRPDPASEPDPDLPGGGLHRCLACARYFIDSATLKTHFRSKDHKKRLKQLSVEPYSQEEAERAAGMGSYVTPQRLAVPTEVSTEVPEMVTTPCMT
;
A
#
# COMPACT_ATOMS: atom_id res chain seq x y z
N MET A 1 -38.56 27.20 -20.93
CA MET A 1 -38.97 25.78 -20.92
C MET A 1 -37.71 24.95 -20.66
N THR A 2 -37.47 24.61 -19.39
CA THR A 2 -36.23 23.97 -18.93
C THR A 2 -36.40 22.46 -18.85
N SER A 3 -35.71 21.71 -19.70
CA SER A 3 -35.67 20.25 -19.65
C SER A 3 -34.58 19.78 -18.70
N SER A 4 -34.96 19.45 -17.47
CA SER A 4 -34.08 18.84 -16.46
C SER A 4 -33.83 17.36 -16.79
N GLY A 5 -32.62 17.01 -17.22
CA GLY A 5 -32.18 15.64 -17.41
C GLY A 5 -31.83 14.96 -16.08
N ALA A 6 -32.57 13.92 -15.71
CA ALA A 6 -32.32 13.13 -14.51
C ALA A 6 -31.18 12.12 -14.72
N VAL A 7 -30.06 12.29 -14.00
CA VAL A 7 -28.95 11.31 -13.97
C VAL A 7 -29.34 10.14 -13.06
N ARG A 8 -29.58 8.96 -13.66
CA ARG A 8 -29.86 7.72 -12.92
C ARG A 8 -28.60 7.28 -12.17
N ARG A 9 -28.63 7.31 -10.83
CA ARG A 9 -27.56 6.75 -9.98
C ARG A 9 -27.69 5.22 -9.93
N SER A 10 -26.61 4.52 -10.26
CA SER A 10 -26.51 3.06 -10.15
C SER A 10 -26.63 2.59 -8.67
N PRO A 11 -27.24 1.43 -8.40
CA PRO A 11 -27.35 0.90 -7.04
C PRO A 11 -26.00 0.46 -6.49
N ARG A 12 -25.74 0.74 -5.20
CA ARG A 12 -24.57 0.23 -4.48
C ARG A 12 -24.83 -1.22 -4.06
N HIS A 13 -23.96 -2.13 -4.46
CA HIS A 13 -24.01 -3.52 -4.00
C HIS A 13 -23.74 -3.62 -2.48
N PRO A 14 -24.46 -4.48 -1.74
CA PRO A 14 -24.21 -4.70 -0.32
C PRO A 14 -22.89 -5.44 -0.09
N ARG A 15 -22.19 -5.09 0.99
CA ARG A 15 -20.95 -5.77 1.41
C ARG A 15 -21.30 -7.16 1.93
N ALA A 16 -20.65 -8.19 1.39
CA ALA A 16 -20.77 -9.57 1.83
C ALA A 16 -20.46 -9.70 3.32
N SER A 17 -21.46 -10.16 4.07
CA SER A 17 -21.37 -10.64 5.45
C SER A 17 -20.35 -11.78 5.51
N ARG A 18 -19.42 -11.72 6.47
CA ARG A 18 -18.59 -12.88 6.81
C ARG A 18 -19.46 -13.88 7.55
N ASP A 19 -19.86 -14.92 6.85
CA ASP A 19 -20.54 -16.09 7.38
C ASP A 19 -19.68 -16.75 8.46
N VAL A 20 -20.17 -16.73 9.70
CA VAL A 20 -19.63 -17.52 10.81
C VAL A 20 -20.05 -18.96 10.54
N THR A 21 -19.11 -19.80 10.11
CA THR A 21 -19.32 -21.24 9.94
C THR A 21 -19.79 -21.86 11.25
N GLN A 22 -21.07 -22.21 11.25
CA GLN A 22 -21.78 -22.91 12.31
C GLN A 22 -21.32 -24.37 12.30
N GLN A 23 -20.45 -24.77 13.24
CA GLN A 23 -20.13 -26.18 13.44
C GLN A 23 -21.35 -26.89 14.01
N SER A 24 -21.89 -27.82 13.21
CA SER A 24 -22.96 -28.76 13.55
C SER A 24 -22.53 -29.65 14.72
N GLY A 25 -23.06 -29.37 15.92
CA GLY A 25 -22.97 -30.25 17.07
C GLY A 25 -23.91 -31.44 16.90
N SER A 26 -23.32 -32.63 16.75
CA SER A 26 -24.01 -33.92 16.80
C SER A 26 -24.78 -34.07 18.11
N ALA A 27 -26.06 -34.45 18.04
CA ALA A 27 -26.90 -34.83 19.17
C ALA A 27 -26.19 -35.90 20.02
N ARG A 28 -25.69 -35.50 21.19
CA ARG A 28 -25.25 -36.44 22.23
C ARG A 28 -26.42 -36.64 23.18
N THR A 29 -26.88 -37.88 23.21
CA THR A 29 -27.86 -38.42 24.15
C THR A 29 -27.48 -38.09 25.59
N CYS A 30 -28.48 -37.68 26.39
CA CYS A 30 -28.33 -37.39 27.81
C CYS A 30 -27.95 -38.68 28.56
N ALA A 31 -26.72 -38.75 29.07
CA ALA A 31 -26.36 -39.69 30.13
C ALA A 31 -26.62 -39.01 31.50
N PRO A 32 -27.17 -39.73 32.49
CA PRO A 32 -27.49 -39.16 33.80
C PRO A 32 -26.22 -38.77 34.58
N LEU A 33 -26.29 -37.62 35.27
CA LEU A 33 -25.21 -37.03 36.04
C LEU A 33 -24.82 -37.92 37.25
N PRO A 34 -23.53 -38.24 37.47
CA PRO A 34 -23.08 -38.84 38.72
C PRO A 34 -23.09 -37.79 39.85
N ALA A 35 -23.56 -38.22 41.03
CA ALA A 35 -23.73 -37.39 42.22
C ALA A 35 -22.43 -36.69 42.64
N LEU A 36 -22.51 -35.38 42.84
CA LEU A 36 -21.44 -34.51 43.31
C LEU A 36 -21.15 -34.80 44.80
N GLY A 37 -19.92 -35.24 45.10
CA GLY A 37 -19.36 -35.17 46.46
C GLY A 37 -18.93 -33.73 46.83
N PRO A 38 -18.83 -33.38 48.12
CA PRO A 38 -18.57 -32.01 48.56
C PRO A 38 -17.13 -31.55 48.18
N PRO A 39 -16.94 -30.28 47.75
CA PRO A 39 -15.63 -29.77 47.37
C PRO A 39 -14.74 -29.54 48.60
N GLY A 40 -13.58 -30.20 48.63
CA GLY A 40 -12.49 -29.90 49.56
C GLY A 40 -11.88 -28.50 49.31
N PRO A 41 -11.16 -27.93 50.29
CA PRO A 41 -10.67 -26.56 50.22
C PRO A 41 -9.66 -26.38 49.09
N LEU A 42 -9.98 -25.48 48.16
CA LEU A 42 -9.12 -25.11 47.04
C LEU A 42 -7.89 -24.36 47.56
N SER A 43 -6.73 -25.00 47.49
CA SER A 43 -5.41 -24.39 47.69
C SER A 43 -5.19 -23.28 46.66
N LEU A 44 -5.23 -22.03 47.13
CA LEU A 44 -4.94 -20.82 46.39
C LEU A 44 -3.45 -20.49 46.54
N ASP A 45 -2.58 -21.09 45.73
CA ASP A 45 -1.42 -20.37 45.15
C ASP A 45 -0.77 -21.20 44.04
N MET A 46 -1.23 -21.02 42.80
CA MET A 46 -0.47 -21.45 41.64
C MET A 46 -0.24 -20.21 40.78
N GLY A 47 0.88 -19.52 41.07
CA GLY A 47 1.29 -18.31 40.38
C GLY A 47 1.19 -18.48 38.86
N ARG A 48 0.61 -17.49 38.17
CA ARG A 48 0.35 -17.55 36.73
C ARG A 48 1.64 -17.88 35.97
N ALA A 49 1.68 -19.06 35.34
CA ALA A 49 2.82 -19.54 34.57
C ALA A 49 3.23 -18.50 33.51
N ARG A 50 4.54 -18.24 33.40
CA ARG A 50 5.07 -17.32 32.38
C ARG A 50 4.81 -17.88 30.99
N ARG A 51 4.28 -17.05 30.09
CA ARG A 51 4.05 -17.40 28.69
C ARG A 51 5.36 -17.26 27.90
N THR A 52 6.21 -18.28 27.93
CA THR A 52 7.41 -18.34 27.08
C THR A 52 7.00 -18.54 25.61
N GLY A 53 7.64 -17.84 24.68
CA GLY A 53 7.38 -17.95 23.23
C GLY A 53 6.07 -17.33 22.70
N ALA A 54 5.06 -17.10 23.55
CA ALA A 54 3.77 -16.51 23.14
C ALA A 54 3.70 -14.97 23.32
N HIS A 55 4.85 -14.29 23.22
CA HIS A 55 4.90 -12.83 23.29
C HIS A 55 4.44 -12.21 21.97
N ARG A 56 3.36 -11.43 22.01
CA ARG A 56 2.91 -10.63 20.87
C ARG A 56 3.40 -9.21 21.01
N ALA A 57 4.04 -8.70 19.96
CA ALA A 57 4.36 -7.28 19.87
C ALA A 57 3.05 -6.48 19.75
N ARG A 58 2.75 -5.67 20.75
CA ARG A 58 1.50 -4.88 20.82
C ARG A 58 1.67 -3.44 20.33
N SER A 59 2.90 -3.03 20.00
CA SER A 59 3.24 -1.65 19.62
C SER A 59 3.54 -1.53 18.13
N LEU A 60 2.80 -0.67 17.45
CA LEU A 60 3.06 -0.24 16.07
C LEU A 60 4.15 0.83 15.97
N ALA A 61 4.62 1.37 17.11
CA ALA A 61 5.61 2.46 17.12
C ALA A 61 6.92 2.07 16.46
N ARG A 62 7.31 0.78 16.51
CA ARG A 62 8.51 0.28 15.83
C ARG A 62 8.42 0.42 14.30
N GLN A 63 7.22 0.21 13.73
CA GLN A 63 7.00 0.35 12.30
C GLN A 63 6.94 1.83 11.89
N MET A 64 6.28 2.67 12.69
CA MET A 64 6.07 4.08 12.36
C MET A 64 7.30 4.94 12.62
N LYS A 65 8.07 4.69 13.68
CA LYS A 65 9.27 5.46 14.07
C LYS A 65 10.57 4.94 13.44
N ALA A 66 10.52 3.87 12.66
CA ALA A 66 11.70 3.38 11.94
C ALA A 66 12.28 4.49 11.05
N LYS A 67 13.61 4.56 10.92
CA LYS A 67 14.28 5.46 9.98
C LYS A 67 14.25 4.92 8.54
N ARG A 68 14.05 3.61 8.38
CA ARG A 68 13.85 2.92 7.10
C ARG A 68 12.38 3.00 6.68
N ARG A 69 11.90 4.21 6.38
CA ARG A 69 10.55 4.43 5.81
C ARG A 69 10.61 4.57 4.30
N ARG A 70 9.46 4.41 3.67
CA ARG A 70 9.29 4.76 2.25
C ARG A 70 9.42 6.28 2.10
N PRO A 71 9.89 6.76 0.94
CA PRO A 71 9.94 8.19 0.68
C PRO A 71 8.54 8.80 0.69
N ASP A 72 8.49 10.05 1.13
CA ASP A 72 7.27 10.81 1.27
C ASP A 72 6.76 11.31 -0.10
N LEU A 73 5.55 11.88 -0.14
CA LEU A 73 4.92 12.26 -1.41
C LEU A 73 5.62 13.44 -2.09
N ASP A 74 6.01 14.43 -1.29
CA ASP A 74 6.71 15.65 -1.71
C ASP A 74 8.10 15.33 -2.29
N GLU A 75 8.83 14.39 -1.70
CA GLU A 75 10.10 13.90 -2.23
C GLU A 75 9.93 13.28 -3.63
N ILE A 76 8.91 12.44 -3.80
CA ILE A 76 8.61 11.84 -5.11
C ILE A 76 8.16 12.91 -6.12
N HIS A 77 7.36 13.89 -5.71
CA HIS A 77 6.98 15.00 -6.58
C HIS A 77 8.19 15.82 -7.05
N ARG A 78 9.24 15.97 -6.22
CA ARG A 78 10.50 16.61 -6.62
C ARG A 78 11.26 15.77 -7.64
N GLU A 79 11.35 14.45 -7.44
CA GLU A 79 11.97 13.51 -8.39
C GLU A 79 11.26 13.44 -9.74
N LEU A 80 9.93 13.60 -9.75
CA LEU A 80 9.10 13.53 -10.95
C LEU A 80 9.13 14.81 -11.79
N ARG A 81 9.63 15.93 -11.24
CA ARG A 81 9.73 17.19 -11.99
C ARG A 81 10.81 17.02 -13.08
N PRO A 82 10.50 17.37 -14.35
CA PRO A 82 11.40 17.16 -15.49
C PRO A 82 12.71 17.96 -15.41
N GLN A 83 12.82 18.88 -14.46
CA GLN A 83 14.01 19.71 -14.23
C GLN A 83 15.15 18.95 -13.54
N VAL A 84 14.93 17.73 -13.03
CA VAL A 84 15.99 16.87 -12.44
C VAL A 84 16.14 15.58 -13.27
N PRO A 85 16.78 15.65 -14.46
CA PRO A 85 16.82 14.53 -15.40
C PRO A 85 17.80 13.40 -15.02
N ALA A 86 18.80 13.63 -14.16
CA ALA A 86 19.97 12.74 -14.08
C ALA A 86 19.91 11.64 -12.99
N ARG A 87 18.88 11.58 -12.14
CA ARG A 87 18.83 10.60 -11.02
C ARG A 87 17.56 9.77 -10.95
N SER A 88 16.48 10.22 -11.59
CA SER A 88 15.15 9.64 -11.39
C SER A 88 14.85 8.53 -12.40
N ARG A 89 15.26 8.67 -13.67
CA ARG A 89 15.12 7.61 -14.68
C ARG A 89 16.43 6.82 -14.70
N PRO A 90 16.41 5.50 -14.42
CA PRO A 90 17.58 4.68 -14.69
C PRO A 90 17.81 4.74 -16.19
N ASP A 91 18.94 5.28 -16.61
CA ASP A 91 19.33 5.25 -18.00
C ASP A 91 19.47 3.79 -18.39
N PRO A 92 18.85 3.32 -19.48
CA PRO A 92 19.02 1.92 -19.93
C PRO A 92 20.48 1.60 -20.29
N ALA A 93 21.32 2.63 -20.43
CA ALA A 93 22.75 2.54 -20.67
C ALA A 93 23.61 2.59 -19.39
N SER A 94 23.02 2.82 -18.20
CA SER A 94 23.79 2.79 -16.96
C SER A 94 24.17 1.36 -16.60
N GLU A 95 25.40 1.15 -16.13
CA GLU A 95 25.84 -0.15 -15.63
C GLU A 95 24.92 -0.65 -14.51
N PRO A 96 24.53 -1.94 -14.52
CA PRO A 96 23.65 -2.49 -13.51
C PRO A 96 24.36 -2.51 -12.15
N ASP A 97 23.77 -1.81 -11.18
CA ASP A 97 24.31 -1.76 -9.82
C ASP A 97 24.06 -3.09 -9.10
N PRO A 98 25.11 -3.83 -8.66
CA PRO A 98 24.97 -5.12 -8.01
C PRO A 98 24.32 -5.05 -6.61
N ASP A 99 24.30 -3.87 -5.98
CA ASP A 99 23.74 -3.72 -4.63
C ASP A 99 22.20 -3.57 -4.64
N LEU A 100 21.62 -3.28 -5.81
CA LEU A 100 20.19 -3.08 -5.98
C LEU A 100 19.52 -4.30 -6.62
N PRO A 101 18.28 -4.64 -6.20
CA PRO A 101 17.58 -5.77 -6.79
C PRO A 101 17.28 -5.49 -8.27
N GLY A 102 17.57 -6.48 -9.13
CA GLY A 102 17.40 -6.36 -10.58
C GLY A 102 18.37 -5.38 -11.25
N GLY A 103 19.54 -5.11 -10.65
CA GLY A 103 20.56 -4.24 -11.24
C GLY A 103 20.15 -2.77 -11.35
N GLY A 104 19.13 -2.35 -10.59
CA GLY A 104 18.57 -0.98 -10.70
C GLY A 104 17.71 -0.72 -11.95
N LEU A 105 17.60 -1.68 -12.88
CA LEU A 105 16.95 -1.50 -14.18
C LEU A 105 15.42 -1.42 -14.08
N HIS A 106 14.83 -2.14 -13.14
CA HIS A 106 13.38 -2.28 -13.01
C HIS A 106 12.86 -1.50 -11.78
N ARG A 107 12.76 -0.16 -11.90
CA ARG A 107 12.26 0.73 -10.82
C ARG A 107 10.88 1.31 -11.14
N CYS A 108 10.02 1.42 -10.14
CA CYS A 108 8.80 2.23 -10.21
C CYS A 108 9.03 3.60 -9.55
N LEU A 109 8.91 4.68 -10.32
CA LEU A 109 9.15 6.05 -9.84
C LEU A 109 8.13 6.50 -8.79
N ALA A 110 6.84 6.28 -9.06
CA ALA A 110 5.76 6.69 -8.16
C ALA A 110 5.83 6.05 -6.76
N CYS A 111 6.46 4.88 -6.65
CA CYS A 111 6.58 4.13 -5.40
C CYS A 111 8.02 4.06 -4.87
N ALA A 112 9.01 4.55 -5.62
CA ALA A 112 10.45 4.44 -5.34
C ALA A 112 10.88 3.03 -4.89
N ARG A 113 10.47 2.01 -5.65
CA ARG A 113 10.84 0.61 -5.40
C ARG A 113 11.55 0.02 -6.60
N TYR A 114 12.54 -0.80 -6.31
CA TYR A 114 13.21 -1.65 -7.26
C TYR A 114 12.59 -3.04 -7.26
N PHE A 115 12.60 -3.66 -8.44
CA PHE A 115 12.06 -4.98 -8.74
C PHE A 115 13.14 -5.80 -9.45
N ILE A 116 12.99 -7.12 -9.39
CA ILE A 116 13.97 -8.05 -9.97
C ILE A 116 13.73 -8.22 -11.48
N ASP A 117 12.46 -8.33 -11.89
CA ASP A 117 12.06 -8.57 -13.29
C ASP A 117 11.07 -7.53 -13.82
N SER A 118 11.09 -7.30 -15.13
CA SER A 118 10.07 -6.50 -15.82
C SER A 118 8.64 -7.04 -15.66
N ALA A 119 8.47 -8.37 -15.53
CA ALA A 119 7.16 -8.99 -15.28
C ALA A 119 6.59 -8.60 -13.92
N THR A 120 7.42 -8.56 -12.88
CA THR A 120 7.01 -8.15 -11.53
C THR A 120 6.68 -6.66 -11.46
N LEU A 121 7.35 -5.85 -12.27
CA LEU A 121 7.05 -4.43 -12.43
C LEU A 121 5.66 -4.23 -13.08
N LYS A 122 5.35 -5.00 -14.13
CA LYS A 122 4.02 -4.98 -14.78
C LYS A 122 2.90 -5.39 -13.81
N THR A 123 3.10 -6.41 -12.98
CA THR A 123 2.09 -6.80 -11.97
C THR A 123 1.96 -5.74 -10.87
N HIS A 124 3.04 -5.05 -10.51
CA HIS A 124 3.00 -3.92 -9.58
C HIS A 124 2.10 -2.78 -10.09
N PHE A 125 2.16 -2.41 -11.37
CA PHE A 125 1.29 -1.38 -11.94
C PHE A 125 -0.21 -1.71 -11.86
N ARG A 126 -0.56 -2.99 -11.92
CA ARG A 126 -1.96 -3.44 -11.80
C ARG A 126 -2.47 -3.40 -10.36
N SER A 127 -1.57 -3.36 -9.38
CA SER A 127 -1.88 -3.39 -7.95
C SER A 127 -2.67 -2.17 -7.48
N LYS A 128 -3.49 -2.36 -6.44
CA LYS A 128 -4.32 -1.28 -5.88
C LYS A 128 -3.48 -0.20 -5.20
N ASP A 129 -2.36 -0.57 -4.59
CA ASP A 129 -1.53 0.38 -3.86
C ASP A 129 -0.81 1.34 -4.81
N HIS A 130 -0.35 0.85 -5.96
CA HIS A 130 0.19 1.71 -7.01
C HIS A 130 -0.87 2.71 -7.51
N LYS A 131 -2.07 2.24 -7.82
CA LYS A 131 -3.19 3.10 -8.25
C LYS A 131 -3.59 4.14 -7.20
N LYS A 132 -3.51 3.79 -5.91
CA LYS A 132 -3.71 4.76 -4.82
C LYS A 132 -2.61 5.81 -4.79
N ARG A 133 -1.35 5.41 -4.97
CA ARG A 133 -0.21 6.33 -4.99
C ARG A 133 -0.28 7.31 -6.16
N LEU A 134 -0.66 6.86 -7.35
CA LEU A 134 -0.90 7.74 -8.50
C LEU A 134 -1.99 8.78 -8.23
N LYS A 135 -3.08 8.38 -7.56
CA LYS A 135 -4.13 9.33 -7.14
C LYS A 135 -3.62 10.36 -6.13
N GLN A 136 -2.76 9.95 -5.20
CA GLN A 136 -2.14 10.89 -4.25
C GLN A 136 -1.20 11.87 -4.96
N LEU A 137 -0.44 11.40 -5.96
CA LEU A 137 0.46 12.25 -6.74
C LEU A 137 -0.27 13.22 -7.67
N SER A 138 -1.53 12.96 -8.02
CA SER A 138 -2.34 13.87 -8.85
C SER A 138 -2.76 15.15 -8.15
N VAL A 139 -2.57 15.23 -6.84
CA VAL A 139 -2.82 16.43 -6.04
C VAL A 139 -1.47 17.09 -5.78
N GLU A 140 -1.45 18.42 -5.80
CA GLU A 140 -0.29 19.20 -5.38
C GLU A 140 0.15 18.80 -3.95
N PRO A 141 1.46 18.57 -3.71
CA PRO A 141 1.94 18.21 -2.39
C PRO A 141 1.76 19.37 -1.40
N TYR A 142 1.45 19.03 -0.15
CA TYR A 142 1.37 20.00 0.93
C TYR A 142 2.70 20.72 1.09
N SER A 143 2.67 22.05 1.06
CA SER A 143 3.84 22.90 1.18
C SER A 143 3.79 23.73 2.47
N GLN A 144 4.97 24.16 2.95
CA GLN A 144 5.06 25.03 4.12
C GLN A 144 4.29 26.35 3.92
N GLU A 145 4.32 26.90 2.71
CA GLU A 145 3.58 28.11 2.35
C GLU A 145 2.06 27.92 2.48
N GLU A 146 1.55 26.71 2.22
CA GLU A 146 0.14 26.37 2.43
C GLU A 146 -0.20 26.33 3.94
N ALA A 147 0.73 25.85 4.77
CA ALA A 147 0.60 25.87 6.23
C ALA A 147 0.50 27.30 6.78
N GLU A 148 1.37 28.19 6.29
CA GLU A 148 1.42 29.60 6.69
C GLU A 148 0.16 30.35 6.24
N ARG A 149 -0.33 30.07 5.03
CA ARG A 149 -1.63 30.57 4.56
C ARG A 149 -2.77 30.12 5.46
N ALA A 150 -2.81 28.85 5.86
CA ALA A 150 -3.81 28.33 6.79
C ALA A 150 -3.71 28.94 8.20
N ALA A 151 -2.50 29.33 8.62
CA ALA A 151 -2.24 30.05 9.87
C ALA A 151 -2.61 31.55 9.80
N GLY A 152 -3.10 32.05 8.66
CA GLY A 152 -3.52 33.44 8.47
C GLY A 152 -2.42 34.38 7.97
N MET A 153 -1.26 33.85 7.56
CA MET A 153 -0.14 34.63 7.01
C MET A 153 -0.17 34.76 5.48
N GLY A 154 -1.32 34.53 4.81
CA GLY A 154 -1.44 34.71 3.37
C GLY A 154 -2.86 34.52 2.81
N SER A 155 -3.00 34.57 1.48
CA SER A 155 -4.29 34.42 0.78
C SER A 155 -4.66 32.95 0.54
N TYR A 156 -5.96 32.63 0.62
CA TYR A 156 -6.47 31.31 0.27
C TYR A 156 -6.28 31.00 -1.22
N VAL A 157 -5.70 29.84 -1.52
CA VAL A 157 -5.54 29.32 -2.88
C VAL A 157 -6.10 27.90 -2.92
N THR A 158 -6.91 27.60 -3.93
CA THR A 158 -7.47 26.26 -4.11
C THR A 158 -6.39 25.28 -4.59
N PRO A 159 -6.32 24.05 -4.04
CA PRO A 159 -5.30 23.08 -4.44
C PRO A 159 -5.49 22.67 -5.90
N GLN A 160 -4.41 22.72 -6.69
CA GLN A 160 -4.45 22.35 -8.10
C GLN A 160 -4.23 20.84 -8.29
N ARG A 161 -4.94 20.26 -9.26
CA ARG A 161 -4.67 18.89 -9.69
C ARG A 161 -3.54 18.91 -10.71
N LEU A 162 -2.41 18.32 -10.35
CA LEU A 162 -1.28 18.15 -11.24
C LEU A 162 -1.54 16.95 -12.16
N ALA A 163 -1.35 17.13 -13.46
CA ALA A 163 -1.32 16.03 -14.41
C ALA A 163 -0.04 15.22 -14.15
N VAL A 164 -0.16 14.11 -13.42
CA VAL A 164 0.98 13.21 -13.20
C VAL A 164 1.29 12.53 -14.54
N PRO A 165 2.51 12.67 -15.08
CA PRO A 165 2.85 12.01 -16.32
C PRO A 165 2.85 10.49 -16.13
N THR A 166 1.88 9.80 -16.72
CA THR A 166 1.79 8.33 -16.74
C THR A 166 2.62 7.73 -17.88
N GLU A 167 3.78 8.29 -18.17
CA GLU A 167 4.64 7.90 -19.30
C GLU A 167 5.41 6.60 -19.03
N VAL A 168 5.28 6.03 -17.83
CA VAL A 168 5.95 4.77 -17.45
C VAL A 168 5.23 3.53 -18.02
N SER A 169 4.22 3.71 -18.87
CA SER A 169 3.61 2.63 -19.63
C SER A 169 4.12 2.70 -21.06
N THR A 170 4.77 1.62 -21.50
CA THR A 170 5.01 1.27 -22.91
C THR A 170 6.02 2.11 -23.71
N GLU A 171 7.30 1.96 -23.38
CA GLU A 171 8.34 1.91 -24.41
C GLU A 171 9.44 0.96 -23.92
N VAL A 172 9.18 -0.33 -24.06
CA VAL A 172 10.28 -1.26 -24.30
C VAL A 172 10.57 -1.05 -25.77
N PRO A 173 11.72 -0.47 -26.18
CA PRO A 173 12.09 -0.49 -27.57
C PRO A 173 12.15 -1.97 -27.96
N GLU A 174 11.20 -2.39 -28.78
CA GLU A 174 11.30 -3.66 -29.48
C GLU A 174 12.61 -3.59 -30.23
N MET A 175 13.56 -4.42 -29.80
CA MET A 175 14.82 -4.58 -30.48
C MET A 175 14.47 -4.94 -31.92
N VAL A 176 14.67 -3.99 -32.83
CA VAL A 176 14.63 -4.24 -34.26
C VAL A 176 15.77 -5.22 -34.51
N THR A 177 15.46 -6.52 -34.45
CA THR A 177 16.24 -7.56 -35.09
C THR A 177 16.23 -7.18 -36.56
N THR A 178 17.24 -6.40 -36.93
CA THR A 178 17.65 -6.27 -38.31
C THR A 178 18.20 -7.63 -38.69
N PRO A 179 17.54 -8.41 -39.58
CA PRO A 179 18.20 -9.57 -40.12
C PRO A 179 19.43 -9.07 -40.87
N CYS A 180 20.61 -9.50 -40.41
CA CYS A 180 21.85 -9.37 -41.16
C CYS A 180 21.64 -10.08 -42.50
N MET A 181 21.29 -9.32 -43.55
CA MET A 181 21.27 -9.84 -44.90
C MET A 181 22.72 -10.03 -45.32
N THR A 182 23.06 -11.30 -45.51
CA THR A 182 24.32 -11.78 -46.08
C THR A 182 24.21 -11.75 -47.60
#